data_AF-A0A2E3JDI3-F1
#
_entry.id   AF-A0A2E3JDI3-F1
#
_cell.length_a   1.000
_cell.length_b   1.000
_cell.length_c   1.000
_cell.angle_alpha   90.00
_cell.angle_beta   90.00
_cell.angle_gamma   90.00
#
_symmetry.space_group_name_H-M   'P 1'
#
loop_
_entity.id
_entity.type
_entity.pdbx_description
1 polymer ?
#
loop_
_entity_poly.entity_id
_entity_poly.type
_entity_poly.pdbx_seq_one_letter_code
_entity_poly.pdbx_strand_id
1 'polypeptide(L)'
;MEDSSLTSQRVLIIDCLLSYTRGIDRLDAEYVSSAFHPGAILHNYGPDPMTIEDFVEYALPSLRNRYVATQHRVSNIRVEIVGSRALVESYVLAFHVESRNEINRLHTFNGRYI
;
A
#
# COMPACT_ATOMS: atom_id res chain seq x y z
N MET A 1 -20.02 -21.72 16.02
CA MET A 1 -19.29 -20.44 16.03
C MET A 1 -17.99 -20.68 15.30
N GLU A 2 -17.97 -20.37 14.00
CA GLU A 2 -16.80 -20.53 13.16
C GLU A 2 -15.80 -19.41 13.48
N ASP A 3 -14.77 -19.81 14.22
CA ASP A 3 -13.42 -19.29 14.25
C ASP A 3 -13.18 -17.76 14.43
N SER A 4 -13.17 -17.35 15.71
CA SER A 4 -12.67 -16.03 16.14
C SER A 4 -11.20 -15.77 15.75
N SER A 5 -10.39 -16.80 15.50
CA SER A 5 -8.99 -16.65 15.08
C SER A 5 -8.89 -16.22 13.62
N LEU A 6 -9.64 -16.84 12.71
CA LEU A 6 -9.66 -16.45 11.30
C LEU A 6 -10.16 -15.01 11.11
N THR A 7 -11.18 -14.60 11.86
CA THR A 7 -11.65 -13.21 11.82
C THR A 7 -10.56 -12.24 12.28
N SER A 8 -9.87 -12.55 13.38
CA SER A 8 -8.77 -11.73 13.89
C SER A 8 -7.61 -11.65 12.90
N GLN A 9 -7.25 -12.75 12.24
CA GLN A 9 -6.22 -12.77 11.20
C GLN A 9 -6.58 -11.90 10.00
N ARG A 10 -7.84 -11.93 9.55
CA ARG A 10 -8.30 -11.04 8.47
C ARG A 10 -8.19 -9.57 8.85
N VAL A 11 -8.56 -9.21 10.07
CA VAL A 11 -8.42 -7.83 10.58
C VAL A 11 -6.95 -7.40 10.56
N LEU A 12 -6.04 -8.23 11.08
CA LEU A 12 -4.60 -7.91 11.09
C LEU A 12 -4.03 -7.73 9.68
N ILE A 13 -4.44 -8.56 8.73
CA ILE A 13 -4.04 -8.44 7.32
C ILE A 13 -4.55 -7.14 6.71
N ILE A 14 -5.81 -6.76 6.99
CA ILE A 14 -6.39 -5.49 6.53
C ILE A 14 -5.65 -4.31 7.16
N ASP A 15 -5.28 -4.40 8.45
CA ASP A 15 -4.50 -3.37 9.13
C ASP A 15 -3.12 -3.17 8.49
N CYS A 16 -2.45 -4.24 8.04
CA CYS A 16 -1.21 -4.11 7.25
C CYS A 16 -1.44 -3.32 5.96
N LEU A 17 -2.50 -3.63 5.20
CA LEU A 17 -2.83 -2.89 3.96
C LEU A 17 -3.12 -1.40 4.24
N LEU A 18 -3.80 -1.11 5.36
CA LEU A 18 -4.08 0.26 5.80
C LEU A 18 -2.81 0.98 6.29
N SER A 19 -1.89 0.26 6.94
CA SER A 19 -0.57 0.80 7.34
C SER A 19 0.25 1.18 6.12
N TYR A 20 0.30 0.30 5.11
CA TYR A 20 0.98 0.58 3.84
C TYR A 20 0.46 1.86 3.17
N THR A 21 -0.85 1.94 2.95
CA THR A 21 -1.47 3.09 2.28
C THR A 21 -1.29 4.39 3.08
N ARG A 22 -1.45 4.33 4.41
CA ARG A 22 -1.19 5.47 5.31
C ARG A 22 0.28 5.90 5.28
N GLY A 23 1.22 4.97 5.22
CA GLY A 23 2.64 5.24 5.13
C GLY A 23 3.01 5.95 3.83
N ILE A 24 2.48 5.48 2.70
CA ILE A 24 2.64 6.15 1.40
C ILE A 24 2.04 7.56 1.42
N ASP A 25 0.85 7.73 1.98
CA ASP A 25 0.15 9.02 2.05
C ASP A 25 0.89 10.06 2.91
N ARG A 26 1.68 9.59 3.87
CA ARG A 26 2.40 10.45 4.84
C ARG A 26 3.90 10.51 4.58
N LEU A 27 4.39 9.79 3.57
CA LEU A 27 5.81 9.61 3.30
C LEU A 27 6.58 9.07 4.52
N ASP A 28 5.96 8.12 5.24
CA ASP A 28 6.47 7.54 6.47
C ASP A 28 6.97 6.12 6.22
N ALA A 29 8.29 5.95 6.28
CA ALA A 29 8.98 4.69 6.03
C ALA A 29 8.62 3.60 7.03
N GLU A 30 8.40 3.95 8.30
CA GLU A 30 8.13 2.95 9.34
C GLU A 30 6.76 2.31 9.12
N TYR A 31 5.74 3.12 8.81
CA TYR A 31 4.40 2.61 8.48
C TYR A 31 4.37 1.78 7.20
N VAL A 32 5.16 2.14 6.19
CA VAL A 32 5.28 1.34 4.96
C VAL A 32 5.93 0.00 5.28
N SER A 33 7.11 0.00 5.90
CA SER A 33 7.86 -1.22 6.19
C SER A 33 7.11 -2.17 7.13
N SER A 34 6.37 -1.66 8.12
CA SER A 34 5.63 -2.50 9.08
C SER A 34 4.48 -3.29 8.45
N ALA A 35 4.04 -2.93 7.24
CA ALA A 35 2.99 -3.63 6.53
C ALA A 35 3.46 -4.93 5.86
N PHE A 36 4.78 -5.16 5.78
CA PHE A 36 5.38 -6.27 5.04
C PHE A 36 6.28 -7.12 5.94
N HIS A 37 6.52 -8.36 5.52
CA HIS A 37 7.61 -9.15 6.08
C HIS A 37 8.98 -8.61 5.59
N PRO A 38 10.05 -8.73 6.39
CA PRO A 38 11.41 -8.38 5.94
C PRO A 38 11.77 -9.09 4.64
N GLY A 39 12.30 -8.35 3.65
CA GLY A 39 12.64 -8.88 2.34
C GLY A 39 11.43 -9.28 1.47
N ALA A 40 10.22 -8.79 1.76
CA ALA A 40 9.06 -8.99 0.89
C ALA A 40 9.36 -8.47 -0.53
N ILE A 41 8.91 -9.22 -1.55
CA ILE A 41 9.14 -8.86 -2.96
C ILE A 41 7.89 -8.19 -3.51
N LEU A 42 8.07 -6.99 -4.04
CA LEU A 42 7.02 -6.16 -4.62
C LEU A 42 7.12 -6.22 -6.14
N HIS A 43 5.99 -6.59 -6.76
CA HIS A 43 5.84 -6.68 -8.21
C HIS A 43 4.91 -5.60 -8.75
N ASN A 44 5.28 -4.94 -9.85
CA ASN A 44 4.54 -3.83 -10.46
C ASN A 44 4.39 -2.55 -9.60
N TYR A 45 5.31 -2.30 -8.66
CA TYR A 45 5.34 -1.09 -7.81
C TYR A 45 6.31 0.00 -8.32
N GLY A 46 6.90 -0.19 -9.50
CA GLY A 46 7.94 0.67 -10.06
C GLY A 46 8.95 -0.16 -10.87
N PRO A 47 10.27 0.03 -10.67
CA PRO A 47 11.27 -0.95 -11.08
C PRO A 47 10.88 -2.31 -10.48
N ASP A 48 10.64 -3.32 -11.30
CA ASP A 48 10.13 -4.62 -10.85
C ASP A 48 11.15 -5.70 -11.19
N PRO A 49 11.50 -6.61 -10.26
CA PRO A 49 11.09 -6.67 -8.83
C PRO A 49 11.98 -5.88 -7.87
N MET A 50 11.40 -5.48 -6.73
CA MET A 50 12.13 -4.84 -5.61
C MET A 50 11.82 -5.50 -4.27
N THR A 51 12.77 -5.44 -3.34
CA THR A 51 12.48 -5.72 -1.92
C THR A 51 11.67 -4.58 -1.30
N ILE A 52 11.00 -4.81 -0.17
CA ILE A 52 10.29 -3.74 0.55
C ILE A 52 11.25 -2.63 0.99
N GLU A 53 12.47 -2.99 1.38
CA GLU A 53 13.52 -2.05 1.76
C GLU A 53 13.91 -1.16 0.58
N ASP A 54 14.21 -1.74 -0.59
CA ASP A 54 14.53 -1.00 -1.81
C ASP A 54 13.34 -0.13 -2.27
N PHE A 55 12.12 -0.67 -2.15
CA PHE A 55 10.91 0.05 -2.53
C PHE A 55 10.72 1.31 -1.68
N VAL A 56 10.96 1.26 -0.37
CA VAL A 56 10.85 2.44 0.51
C VAL A 56 11.87 3.51 0.12
N GLU A 57 13.12 3.12 -0.13
CA GLU A 57 14.19 4.03 -0.57
C GLU A 57 13.91 4.65 -1.94
N TYR A 58 13.25 3.91 -2.83
CA TYR A 58 12.86 4.37 -4.15
C TYR A 58 11.61 5.26 -4.13
N ALA A 59 10.51 4.77 -3.53
CA ALA A 59 9.18 5.33 -3.69
C ALA A 59 9.00 6.62 -2.91
N LEU A 60 9.46 6.69 -1.65
CA LEU A 60 9.18 7.85 -0.80
C LEU A 60 9.88 9.13 -1.30
N PRO A 61 11.16 9.12 -1.71
CA PRO A 61 11.77 10.30 -2.31
C PRO A 61 11.09 10.69 -3.63
N SER A 62 10.73 9.72 -4.47
CA SER A 62 10.02 9.95 -5.74
C SER A 62 8.68 10.66 -5.51
N LEU A 63 7.88 10.19 -4.55
CA LEU A 63 6.61 10.80 -4.18
C LEU A 63 6.80 12.20 -3.59
N ARG A 64 7.74 12.36 -2.65
CA ARG A 64 8.06 13.66 -2.02
C ARG A 64 8.43 14.73 -3.04
N ASN A 65 9.21 14.35 -4.05
CA ASN A 65 9.70 15.29 -5.07
C ASN A 65 8.61 15.68 -6.07
N ARG A 66 7.60 14.82 -6.27
CA ARG A 66 6.61 14.99 -7.33
C ARG A 66 5.26 15.50 -6.85
N TYR A 67 4.83 15.11 -5.65
CA TYR A 67 3.48 15.37 -5.18
C TYR A 67 3.48 16.15 -3.87
N VAL A 68 2.55 17.09 -3.76
CA VAL A 68 2.31 17.86 -2.53
C VAL A 68 1.33 17.16 -1.59
N ALA A 69 0.54 16.21 -2.10
CA ALA A 69 -0.35 15.38 -1.32
C ALA A 69 -0.66 14.07 -2.05
N THR A 70 -0.82 12.98 -1.30
CA THR A 70 -1.27 11.69 -1.79
C THR A 70 -2.36 11.13 -0.87
N GLN A 71 -3.29 10.38 -1.42
CA GLN A 71 -4.35 9.69 -0.67
C GLN A 71 -4.72 8.38 -1.35
N HIS A 72 -4.63 7.29 -0.62
CA HIS A 72 -5.03 5.96 -1.08
C HIS A 72 -6.30 5.50 -0.36
N ARG A 73 -7.28 5.02 -1.14
CA ARG A 73 -8.46 4.32 -0.64
C ARG A 73 -8.42 2.88 -1.12
N VAL A 74 -8.48 1.97 -0.18
CA VAL A 74 -8.67 0.55 -0.47
C VAL A 74 -10.10 0.13 -0.18
N SER A 75 -10.66 -0.70 -1.04
CA SER A 75 -12.03 -1.21 -0.92
C SER A 75 -12.13 -2.63 -1.46
N ASN A 76 -13.30 -3.26 -1.27
CA ASN A 76 -13.61 -4.59 -1.79
C ASN A 76 -12.53 -5.62 -1.45
N ILE A 77 -12.05 -5.60 -0.20
CA ILE A 77 -10.93 -6.44 0.24
C ILE A 77 -11.43 -7.87 0.46
N ARG A 78 -10.77 -8.82 -0.19
CA ARG A 78 -11.01 -10.26 -0.06
C ARG A 78 -9.76 -10.92 0.49
N VAL A 79 -9.91 -11.64 1.61
CA VAL A 79 -8.81 -12.38 2.26
C VAL A 79 -9.14 -13.87 2.31
N GLU A 80 -8.32 -14.67 1.67
CA GLU A 80 -8.42 -16.14 1.63
C GLU A 80 -7.23 -16.75 2.36
N ILE A 81 -7.49 -17.42 3.48
CA ILE A 81 -6.47 -17.97 4.39
C ILE A 81 -6.42 -19.48 4.22
N VAL A 82 -5.23 -20.03 3.97
CA VAL A 82 -4.96 -21.45 3.86
C VAL A 82 -3.72 -21.78 4.70
N GLY A 83 -3.94 -22.43 5.85
CA GLY A 83 -2.86 -22.73 6.80
C GLY A 83 -2.20 -21.45 7.33
N SER A 84 -0.89 -21.29 7.08
CA SER A 84 -0.11 -20.12 7.50
C SER A 84 0.03 -19.04 6.42
N ARG A 85 -0.70 -19.16 5.31
CA ARG A 85 -0.65 -18.22 4.17
C ARG A 85 -1.99 -17.59 3.92
N ALA A 86 -1.97 -16.37 3.39
CA ALA A 86 -3.15 -15.68 2.92
C ALA A 86 -2.93 -15.09 1.53
N LEU A 87 -3.95 -15.15 0.69
CA LEU A 87 -4.06 -14.36 -0.55
C LEU A 87 -5.00 -13.20 -0.27
N VAL A 88 -4.59 -11.99 -0.67
CA VAL A 88 -5.35 -10.77 -0.43
C VAL A 88 -5.53 -10.06 -1.74
N GLU A 89 -6.78 -9.85 -2.15
CA GLU A 89 -7.11 -8.96 -3.27
C GLU A 89 -7.83 -7.74 -2.71
N SER A 90 -7.44 -6.55 -3.17
CA SER A 90 -8.14 -5.30 -2.85
C SER A 90 -8.19 -4.38 -4.05
N TYR A 91 -9.25 -3.58 -4.15
CA TYR A 91 -9.33 -2.49 -5.11
C TYR A 91 -8.65 -1.26 -4.51
N VAL A 92 -7.94 -0.51 -5.35
CA VAL A 92 -7.32 0.75 -4.94
C VAL A 92 -7.77 1.90 -5.84
N LEU A 93 -8.11 3.01 -5.20
CA LEU A 93 -8.31 4.33 -5.79
C LEU A 93 -7.35 5.30 -5.10
N ALA A 94 -6.40 5.85 -5.85
CA ALA A 94 -5.40 6.77 -5.32
C ALA A 94 -5.47 8.14 -6.02
N PHE A 95 -5.29 9.19 -5.22
CA PHE A 95 -5.29 10.59 -5.64
C PHE A 95 -3.96 11.22 -5.30
N HIS A 96 -3.27 11.78 -6.28
CA HIS A 96 -2.00 12.47 -6.08
C HIS A 96 -2.11 13.88 -6.62
N VAL A 97 -1.75 14.88 -5.81
CA VAL A 97 -1.75 16.28 -6.20
C VAL A 97 -0.33 16.68 -6.56
N GLU A 98 -0.10 17.03 -7.82
CA GLU A 98 1.14 17.64 -8.29
C GLU A 98 0.91 19.15 -8.36
N SER A 99 1.83 19.95 -7.80
CA SER A 99 1.77 21.42 -7.88
C SER A 99 2.95 21.95 -8.69
N ARG A 100 2.67 22.69 -9.76
CA ARG A 100 3.70 23.29 -10.62
C ARG A 100 3.26 24.66 -11.10
N ASN A 101 4.10 25.68 -10.84
CA ASN A 101 3.81 27.07 -11.19
C ASN A 101 2.43 27.53 -10.68
N GLU A 102 2.11 27.21 -9.43
CA GLU A 102 0.83 27.53 -8.77
C GLU A 102 -0.41 26.82 -9.37
N ILE A 103 -0.23 25.92 -10.34
CA ILE A 103 -1.29 25.09 -10.90
C ILE A 103 -1.24 23.72 -10.24
N ASN A 104 -2.37 23.32 -9.63
CA ASN A 104 -2.54 21.99 -9.06
C ASN A 104 -3.16 21.04 -10.10
N ARG A 105 -2.51 19.90 -10.31
CA ARG A 105 -3.02 18.79 -11.14
C ARG A 105 -3.34 17.60 -10.24
N LEU A 106 -4.57 17.11 -10.35
CA LEU A 106 -4.99 15.86 -9.70
C LEU A 106 -4.74 14.68 -10.64
N HIS A 107 -3.88 13.76 -10.21
CA HIS A 107 -3.68 12.46 -10.83
C HIS A 107 -4.56 11.44 -10.11
N THR A 108 -5.27 10.61 -10.87
CA THR A 108 -6.12 9.54 -10.33
C THR A 108 -5.63 8.20 -10.84
N PHE A 109 -5.36 7.28 -9.92
CA PHE A 109 -4.94 5.91 -10.21
C PHE A 109 -5.99 4.94 -9.71
N ASN A 110 -6.26 3.92 -10.51
CA ASN A 110 -7.25 2.88 -10.20
C ASN A 110 -6.63 1.52 -10.50
N GLY A 111 -6.88 0.53 -9.66
CA GLY A 111 -6.37 -0.80 -9.90
C GLY A 111 -6.73 -1.80 -8.81
N ARG A 112 -5.94 -2.87 -8.74
CA ARG A 112 -6.00 -3.87 -7.69
C ARG A 112 -4.62 -4.14 -7.11
N TYR A 113 -4.54 -4.38 -5.81
CA TYR A 113 -3.40 -5.02 -5.17
C TYR A 113 -3.72 -6.50 -4.98
N ILE A 114 -2.78 -7.36 -5.38
CA ILE A 114 -2.84 -8.83 -5.34
C ILE A 114 -1.48 -9.35 -4.88
#